data_AF-B6BLU5-F1
#
_entry.id   AF-B6BLU5-F1
#
_cell.length_a   1.000
_cell.length_b   1.000
_cell.length_c   1.000
_cell.angle_alpha   90.00
_cell.angle_beta   90.00
_cell.angle_gamma   90.00
#
_symmetry.space_group_name_H-M   'P 1'
#
loop_
_entity.id
_entity.type
_entity.pdbx_description
1 polymer ?
#
loop_
_entity_poly.entity_id
_entity_poly.type
_entity_poly.pdbx_seq_one_letter_code
_entity_poly.pdbx_strand_id
1 'polypeptide(L)' 'MTLEDLQFALELNCVMTKDIDYLLEYSKKNGIHTEDIDTQLLKLGYDKVFDNQYEEDNYDDYFNNIQKFPNKARFYDE' A
#
# COMPACT_ATOMS: atom_id res chain seq x y z
N MET A 1 -9.45 8.43 0.44
CA MET A 1 -8.49 9.03 1.38
C MET A 1 -8.99 10.42 1.75
N THR A 2 -9.03 10.75 3.03
CA THR A 2 -9.36 12.08 3.56
C THR A 2 -8.08 12.86 3.88
N LEU A 3 -8.21 14.15 4.21
CA LEU A 3 -7.07 14.97 4.64
C LEU A 3 -6.49 14.48 5.98
N GLU A 4 -7.33 13.94 6.86
CA GLU A 4 -6.89 13.34 8.12
C GLU A 4 -6.10 12.05 7.86
N ASP A 5 -6.55 11.21 6.92
CA ASP A 5 -5.80 10.01 6.52
C ASP A 5 -4.43 10.37 5.93
N LEU A 6 -4.37 11.44 5.13
CA LEU A 6 -3.13 11.95 4.57
C LEU A 6 -2.18 12.44 5.66
N GLN A 7 -2.67 13.26 6.60
CA GLN A 7 -1.88 13.72 7.73
C GLN A 7 -1.31 12.54 8.53
N PHE A 8 -2.16 11.56 8.86
CA PHE A 8 -1.76 10.38 9.60
C PHE A 8 -0.68 9.57 8.89
N ALA A 9 -0.83 9.34 7.59
CA ALA A 9 0.17 8.62 6.79
C ALA A 9 1.53 9.35 6.76
N LEU A 10 1.53 10.68 6.67
CA LEU A 10 2.76 11.48 6.68
C LEU A 10 3.43 11.49 8.06
N GLU A 11 2.64 11.56 9.15
CA GLU A 11 3.14 11.47 10.52
C GLU A 11 3.78 10.10 10.79
N LEU A 12 3.17 9.01 10.32
CA LEU A 12 3.73 7.66 10.42
C LEU A 12 5.09 7.52 9.73
N ASN A 13 5.33 8.29 8.66
CA ASN A 13 6.58 8.28 7.91
C ASN A 13 7.59 9.33 8.42
N CYS A 14 7.38 9.88 9.63
CA CYS A 14 8.25 10.85 10.26
C CYS A 14 8.51 12.11 9.41
N VAL A 15 7.54 12.49 8.57
CA VAL A 15 7.60 13.75 7.83
C VAL A 15 7.49 14.91 8.83
N MET A 16 8.31 15.95 8.66
CA MET A 16 8.28 17.10 9.57
C MET A 16 6.94 17.84 9.49
N THR A 17 6.40 18.29 10.62
CA THR A 17 5.10 18.98 10.68
C THR A 17 4.99 20.16 9.70
N LYS A 18 6.06 20.94 9.53
CA LYS A 18 6.12 22.05 8.55
C LYS A 18 5.85 21.59 7.11
N ASP A 19 6.32 20.39 6.77
CA ASP A 19 6.24 19.81 5.43
C ASP A 19 4.88 19.10 5.27
N ILE A 20 4.34 18.53 6.35
CA ILE A 20 2.96 18.03 6.42
C ILE A 20 1.97 19.16 6.16
N ASP A 21 2.11 20.30 6.84
CA ASP A 21 1.21 21.46 6.66
C ASP A 21 1.23 21.94 5.20
N TYR A 22 2.42 21.98 4.58
CA TYR A 22 2.57 22.31 3.16
C TYR A 22 1.82 21.32 2.25
N LEU A 23 1.98 20.01 2.50
CA LEU A 23 1.32 18.97 1.71
C LEU A 23 -0.20 19.00 1.90
N LEU A 24 -0.69 19.23 3.11
CA LEU A 24 -2.12 19.38 3.40
C LEU A 24 -2.72 20.60 2.71
N GLU A 25 -2.03 21.74 2.68
CA GLU A 25 -2.46 22.91 1.92
C GLU A 25 -2.47 22.66 0.41
N TYR A 26 -1.45 21.96 -0.11
CA TYR A 26 -1.40 21.56 -1.51
C TYR A 26 -2.58 20.66 -1.87
N SER A 27 -2.87 19.65 -1.04
CA SER A 27 -3.99 18.73 -1.26
C SER A 27 -5.36 19.37 -1.07
N LYS A 28 -5.50 20.39 -0.22
CA LYS A 28 -6.73 21.19 -0.12
C LYS A 28 -7.05 21.96 -1.40
N LYS A 29 -6.02 22.43 -2.12
CA LYS A 29 -6.18 23.23 -3.34
C LYS A 29 -6.36 22.37 -4.59
N ASN A 30 -5.61 21.28 -4.70
CA ASN A 30 -5.54 20.47 -5.92
C ASN A 30 -6.32 19.15 -5.83
N GLY A 31 -6.72 18.72 -4.63
CA GLY A 31 -7.23 17.38 -4.37
C GLY A 31 -6.14 16.45 -3.82
N ILE A 32 -6.55 15.33 -3.24
CA ILE A 32 -5.64 14.32 -2.68
C ILE A 32 -5.26 13.36 -3.81
N HIS A 33 -4.10 13.60 -4.43
CA HIS A 33 -3.49 12.74 -5.42
C HIS A 33 -2.20 12.15 -4.84
N THR A 34 -2.19 10.84 -4.57
CA THR A 34 -1.08 10.15 -3.90
C THR A 34 0.23 10.25 -4.68
N GLU A 35 0.19 10.11 -6.00
CA GLU A 35 1.37 10.26 -6.88
C GLU A 35 1.99 11.66 -6.80
N ASP A 36 1.15 12.70 -6.76
CA ASP A 36 1.61 14.08 -6.62
C ASP A 36 2.23 14.30 -5.24
N ILE A 37 1.61 13.75 -4.20
CA ILE A 37 2.09 13.86 -2.82
C ILE A 37 3.45 13.19 -2.68
N ASP A 38 3.62 11.98 -3.24
CA ASP A 38 4.91 11.29 -3.29
C ASP A 38 5.96 12.07 -4.08
N THR A 39 5.55 12.69 -5.19
CA THR A 39 6.45 13.58 -5.95
C THR A 39 6.89 14.78 -5.13
N GLN A 40 6.00 15.38 -4.33
CA GLN A 40 6.34 16.48 -3.43
C GLN A 40 7.22 16.02 -2.27
N LEU A 41 6.94 14.84 -1.69
CA LEU A 41 7.77 14.21 -0.65
C LEU A 41 9.21 14.00 -1.14
N LEU A 42 9.38 13.44 -2.34
CA LEU A 42 10.70 13.27 -2.96
C LEU A 42 11.44 14.59 -3.14
N LYS A 43 10.74 15.66 -3.55
CA LYS A 43 11.34 17.01 -3.68
C LYS A 43 11.79 17.59 -2.34
N LEU A 44 11.07 17.25 -1.27
CA LEU A 44 11.39 17.64 0.10
C LEU A 44 12.49 16.76 0.73
N GLY A 45 12.89 15.67 0.05
CA GLY A 45 13.93 14.74 0.49
C GLY A 45 13.41 13.57 1.34
N TYR A 46 12.10 13.33 1.31
CA TYR A 46 11.49 12.16 1.94
C TYR A 46 11.31 11.03 0.93
N ASP A 47 11.26 9.81 1.44
CA ASP A 47 10.83 8.67 0.65
C ASP A 47 9.33 8.76 0.34
N LYS A 48 8.93 8.05 -0.71
CA LYS A 48 7.52 7.96 -1.08
C LYS A 48 6.76 7.21 0.01
N VAL A 49 5.58 7.71 0.35
CA VAL A 49 4.72 7.19 1.42
C VAL A 49 3.58 6.35 0.85
N PHE A 50 3.12 6.68 -0.35
CA PHE A 50 1.98 6.06 -1.00
C PHE A 50 2.36 5.22 -2.22
N ASP A 51 3.67 5.01 -2.45
CA ASP A 51 4.15 4.16 -3.54
C ASP A 51 3.68 2.74 -3.26
N ASN A 52 2.62 2.35 -3.97
CA ASN A 52 2.14 0.99 -4.01
C ASN A 52 3.22 0.14 -4.69
N GLN A 53 4.27 -0.26 -3.96
CA GLN A 53 5.15 -1.36 -4.36
C GLN A 53 4.40 -2.71 -4.46
N TYR A 54 3.09 -2.72 -4.20
CA TYR A 54 2.21 -3.88 -4.27
C TYR A 54 1.07 -3.74 -5.32
N GLU A 55 1.00 -2.67 -6.11
CA GLU A 55 0.12 -2.61 -7.30
C GLU A 55 0.81 -3.21 -8.54
N GLU A 56 1.50 -4.33 -8.33
CA GLU A 56 1.76 -5.28 -9.40
C GLU A 56 1.22 -6.63 -8.94
N ASP A 57 -0.10 -6.69 -8.76
CA ASP A 57 -0.88 -7.94 -8.80
C ASP A 57 -0.79 -8.54 -10.21
N ASN A 58 0.40 -8.97 -10.61
CA ASN A 58 0.60 -10.08 -11.53
C ASN A 58 0.81 -11.37 -10.71
N TYR A 59 -0.03 -11.60 -9.70
CA TYR A 59 -0.25 -12.92 -9.14
C TYR A 59 -1.37 -13.66 -9.90
N ASP A 60 -1.30 -13.63 -11.22
CA ASP A 60 -1.93 -14.68 -12.02
C ASP A 60 -1.03 -15.92 -11.92
N ASP A 61 -1.58 -16.97 -11.31
CA ASP A 61 -1.21 -18.37 -11.56
C ASP A 61 -0.21 -19.10 -10.63
N TYR A 62 -0.33 -18.97 -9.30
CA TYR A 62 0.33 -19.92 -8.38
C TYR A 62 -0.55 -20.52 -7.28
N PHE A 63 -1.87 -20.55 -7.45
CA PHE A 63 -2.79 -21.23 -6.51
C PHE A 63 -3.41 -22.54 -7.03
N ASN A 64 -3.01 -23.03 -8.21
CA ASN A 64 -3.61 -24.25 -8.81
C ASN A 64 -2.74 -25.53 -8.75
N ASN A 65 -1.55 -25.51 -8.13
CA ASN A 65 -0.66 -26.68 -8.10
C ASN A 65 -0.69 -27.49 -6.79
N ILE A 66 -1.77 -27.43 -6.01
CA ILE A 66 -1.95 -28.42 -4.93
C ILE A 66 -2.47 -29.72 -5.57
N GLN A 67 -1.53 -30.56 -6.01
CA GLN A 67 -1.81 -31.92 -6.43
C GLN A 67 -2.37 -32.70 -5.23
N LYS A 68 -3.70 -32.80 -5.15
CA LYS A 68 -4.36 -33.68 -4.18
C LYS A 68 -4.02 -35.11 -4.51
N PHE A 69 -3.23 -35.76 -3.65
CA PHE A 69 -3.01 -37.20 -3.73
C PHE A 69 -4.36 -37.92 -3.60
N PRO A 70 -4.71 -38.86 -4.51
CA PRO A 70 -5.88 -39.68 -4.32
C PRO A 70 -5.56 -40.70 -3.22
N ASN A 71 -5.87 -40.37 -1.97
CA ASN A 71 -5.79 -41.35 -0.90
C ASN A 71 -6.93 -42.35 -1.10
N LYS A 72 -6.61 -43.45 -1.79
CA LYS A 72 -7.47 -44.62 -1.94
C LYS A 72 -7.85 -45.13 -0.55
N ALA A 73 -9.14 -45.21 -0.29
CA ALA A 73 -9.71 -45.89 0.86
C ALA A 73 -9.16 -47.32 1.00
N ARG A 74 -8.89 -47.74 2.23
CA ARG A 74 -8.91 -49.17 2.58
C ARG A 74 -9.34 -49.35 4.04
N PHE A 75 -10.54 -49.89 4.20
CA PHE A 75 -11.15 -50.40 5.43
C PHE A 75 -10.23 -51.36 6.17
N TYR A 76 -10.27 -51.34 7.51
CA TYR A 76 -10.26 -52.53 8.36
C TYR A 76 -11.10 -52.22 9.61
N ASP A 77 -12.25 -52.90 9.71
CA ASP A 77 -13.00 -53.08 10.95
C ASP A 77 -12.21 -54.05 11.86
N GLU A 78 -12.16 -53.77 13.15
CA GLU A 78 -12.03 -54.80 14.20
C GLU A 78 -12.83 -54.38 15.44
#